data_AF-A0A2U2DGB2-F1
#
_entry.id   AF-A0A2U2DGB2-F1
#
_cell.length_a   1.000
_cell.length_b   1.000
_cell.length_c   1.000
_cell.angle_alpha   90.00
_cell.angle_beta   90.00
_cell.angle_gamma   90.00
#
_symmetry.space_group_name_H-M   'P 1'
#
loop_
_entity.id
_entity.type
_entity.pdbx_description
1 polymer ?
#
loop_
_entity_poly.entity_id
_entity_poly.type
_entity_poly.pdbx_seq_one_letter_code
_entity_poly.pdbx_strand_id
1 'polypeptide(L)'
;MPAQRRAPADNFDPMAVNLPPRDHNQPPANDDQPSAFDLIKKEIEDLFEEATNWCDGEPISSQEMHDAVEKLYDVLHDAGKRADTLRVAEKKPLDDKIAAIQAAYNPLIQAKRGKVDLGKSELGKLLAVWRKKVADEKAAEAAAKAAEAAAAAQAAQEAIRASAGNLAARVDAEEQLAHAATLQKQAKRADKAATTGLGLRTVWSAKLVDEEAAMEWCWARAKAELLAVAQRNADELVRGGARAVPGFQVVDEKVAA
;
A
#
# COMPACT_ATOMS: atom_id res chain seq x y z
N MET A 1 22.55 -22.17 -52.44
CA MET A 1 21.79 -22.05 -51.18
C MET A 1 22.24 -20.77 -50.47
N PRO A 2 21.58 -19.61 -50.67
CA PRO A 2 22.01 -18.35 -50.06
C PRO A 2 21.35 -18.14 -48.69
N ALA A 3 22.15 -17.67 -47.74
CA ALA A 3 21.79 -17.36 -46.36
C ALA A 3 20.78 -16.21 -46.28
N GLN A 4 19.66 -16.43 -45.59
CA GLN A 4 18.68 -15.41 -45.27
C GLN A 4 19.23 -14.46 -44.20
N ARG A 5 19.36 -13.18 -44.56
CA ARG A 5 19.73 -12.09 -43.65
C ARG A 5 18.56 -11.79 -42.72
N ARG A 6 18.83 -11.82 -41.41
CA ARG A 6 17.93 -11.42 -40.33
C ARG A 6 17.76 -9.90 -40.37
N ALA A 7 16.53 -9.41 -40.51
CA ALA A 7 16.22 -7.97 -40.41
C ALA A 7 16.54 -7.46 -38.98
N PRO A 8 17.11 -6.25 -38.83
CA PRO A 8 17.32 -5.64 -37.51
C PRO A 8 15.98 -5.20 -36.92
N ALA A 9 15.83 -5.40 -35.61
CA ALA A 9 14.64 -5.04 -34.85
C ALA A 9 14.39 -3.53 -34.92
N ASP A 10 13.19 -3.15 -35.34
CA ASP A 10 12.68 -1.79 -35.27
C ASP A 10 12.70 -1.32 -33.81
N ASN A 11 13.55 -0.34 -33.54
CA ASN A 11 13.72 0.29 -32.25
C ASN A 11 12.51 1.19 -31.98
N PHE A 12 11.46 0.63 -31.40
CA PHE A 12 10.29 1.38 -30.94
C PHE A 12 10.68 2.23 -29.72
N ASP A 13 10.94 3.52 -29.94
CA ASP A 13 11.16 4.50 -28.89
C ASP A 13 9.82 5.17 -28.52
N PRO A 14 9.24 4.89 -27.33
CA PRO A 14 7.95 5.45 -26.91
C PRO A 14 8.00 6.95 -26.58
N MET A 15 9.17 7.62 -26.68
CA MET A 15 9.36 9.03 -26.34
C MET A 15 9.69 9.93 -27.55
N ALA A 16 9.74 9.39 -28.77
CA ALA A 16 10.02 10.17 -29.98
C ALA A 16 8.78 10.96 -30.43
N VAL A 17 8.50 12.09 -29.77
CA VAL A 17 7.50 13.05 -30.22
C VAL A 17 8.09 13.85 -31.38
N ASN A 18 7.70 13.49 -32.62
CA ASN A 18 7.98 14.29 -33.81
C ASN A 18 7.11 15.55 -33.78
N LEU A 19 7.54 16.61 -33.07
CA LEU A 19 6.88 17.90 -33.12
C LEU A 19 7.16 18.58 -34.47
N PRO A 20 6.14 19.09 -35.19
CA PRO A 20 6.38 19.90 -36.38
C PRO A 20 7.19 21.15 -36.03
N PRO A 21 8.05 21.66 -36.94
CA PRO A 21 8.85 22.84 -36.67
C PRO A 21 7.94 24.02 -36.30
N ARG A 22 8.22 24.64 -35.15
CA ARG A 22 7.57 25.88 -34.71
C ARG A 22 7.91 26.97 -35.74
N ASP A 23 6.94 27.30 -36.57
CA ASP A 23 6.98 28.51 -37.37
C ASP A 23 6.88 29.72 -36.43
N HIS A 24 7.89 30.60 -36.46
CA HIS A 24 8.07 31.74 -35.55
C HIS A 24 7.33 33.00 -36.03
N ASN A 25 6.19 32.84 -36.69
CA ASN A 25 5.40 33.97 -37.18
C ASN A 25 3.92 33.85 -36.81
N GLN A 26 3.63 33.70 -35.52
CA GLN A 26 2.36 34.16 -34.97
C GLN A 26 2.50 35.65 -34.67
N PRO A 27 1.62 36.53 -35.19
CA PRO A 27 1.60 37.92 -34.75
C PRO A 27 1.35 37.96 -33.23
N PRO A 28 1.92 38.92 -32.48
CA PRO A 28 1.68 39.02 -31.05
C PRO A 28 0.16 39.06 -30.82
N ALA A 29 -0.35 38.09 -30.06
CA ALA A 29 -1.66 38.23 -29.46
C ALA A 29 -1.61 39.53 -28.65
N ASN A 30 -2.66 40.34 -28.72
CA ASN A 30 -2.75 41.57 -27.94
C ASN A 30 -2.77 41.19 -26.44
N ASP A 31 -1.59 41.07 -25.84
CA ASP A 31 -1.34 40.63 -24.45
C ASP A 31 -1.37 41.80 -23.44
N ASP A 32 -1.86 42.98 -23.83
CA ASP A 32 -1.94 44.16 -22.95
C ASP A 32 -3.23 44.23 -22.13
N GLN A 33 -4.12 43.22 -22.21
CA GLN A 33 -5.34 43.16 -21.38
C GLN A 33 -5.13 42.18 -20.21
N PRO A 34 -5.34 42.62 -18.96
CA PRO A 34 -5.21 41.74 -17.79
C PRO A 34 -6.19 40.57 -17.91
N SER A 35 -5.71 39.36 -17.59
CA SER A 35 -6.56 38.17 -17.62
C SER A 35 -7.65 38.23 -16.55
N ALA A 36 -8.70 37.41 -16.67
CA ALA A 36 -9.73 37.30 -15.65
C ALA A 36 -9.15 36.91 -14.27
N PHE A 37 -8.08 36.11 -14.27
CA PHE A 37 -7.31 35.79 -13.08
C PHE A 37 -6.60 37.03 -12.51
N ASP A 38 -5.92 37.82 -13.34
CA ASP A 38 -5.20 39.01 -12.88
C ASP A 38 -6.15 40.05 -12.27
N LEU A 39 -7.36 40.18 -12.83
CA LEU A 39 -8.39 41.08 -12.31
C LEU A 39 -8.94 40.63 -10.95
N ILE A 40 -9.34 39.36 -10.81
CA ILE A 40 -9.87 38.86 -9.53
C ILE A 40 -8.80 38.77 -8.45
N LYS A 41 -7.55 38.47 -8.84
CA LYS A 41 -6.40 38.48 -7.94
C LYS A 41 -6.21 39.88 -7.35
N LYS A 42 -6.17 40.90 -8.20
CA LYS A 42 -6.03 42.28 -7.76
C LYS A 42 -7.17 42.70 -6.82
N GLU A 43 -8.42 42.39 -7.16
CA GLU A 43 -9.58 42.69 -6.30
C GLU A 43 -9.44 42.07 -4.90
N ILE A 44 -9.04 40.79 -4.82
CA ILE A 44 -8.85 40.11 -3.54
C ILE A 44 -7.66 40.69 -2.77
N GLU A 45 -6.56 41.02 -3.44
CA GLU A 45 -5.40 41.65 -2.82
C GLU A 45 -5.77 43.03 -2.24
N ASP A 46 -6.49 43.86 -2.98
CA ASP A 46 -6.97 45.17 -2.52
C ASP A 46 -7.91 45.03 -1.29
N LEU A 47 -8.87 44.09 -1.32
CA LEU A 47 -9.78 43.82 -0.19
C LEU A 47 -9.05 43.25 1.03
N PHE A 48 -8.00 42.46 0.82
CA PHE A 48 -7.19 41.91 1.89
C PHE A 48 -6.35 42.98 2.59
N GLU A 49 -5.80 43.92 1.82
CA GLU A 49 -5.15 45.11 2.37
C GLU A 49 -6.13 45.95 3.21
N GLU A 50 -7.36 46.14 2.73
CA GLU A 50 -8.41 46.81 3.49
C GLU A 50 -8.73 46.06 4.80
N ALA A 51 -8.89 44.74 4.74
CA ALA A 51 -9.15 43.91 5.93
C ALA A 51 -8.01 43.97 6.96
N THR A 52 -6.77 44.12 6.49
CA THR A 52 -5.60 44.28 7.37
C THR A 52 -5.69 45.55 8.20
N ASN A 53 -6.31 46.62 7.68
CA ASN A 53 -6.52 47.86 8.44
C ASN A 53 -7.58 47.73 9.54
N TRP A 54 -8.54 46.80 9.40
CA TRP A 54 -9.61 46.57 10.39
C TRP A 54 -9.25 45.49 11.43
N CYS A 55 -8.37 44.54 11.09
CA CYS A 55 -7.96 43.43 11.94
C CYS A 55 -6.74 43.77 12.81
N ASP A 56 -6.80 44.88 13.55
CA ASP A 56 -5.71 45.36 14.42
C ASP A 56 -5.65 44.68 15.80
N GLY A 57 -6.66 43.86 16.14
CA GLY A 57 -6.77 43.13 17.39
C GLY A 57 -7.66 43.79 18.44
N GLU A 58 -8.21 44.98 18.14
CA GLU A 58 -9.14 45.66 19.03
C GLU A 58 -10.57 45.09 18.89
N PRO A 59 -11.33 44.96 19.99
CA PRO A 59 -12.74 44.56 19.93
C PRO A 59 -13.59 45.60 19.18
N ILE A 60 -14.60 45.12 18.45
CA ILE A 60 -15.59 45.99 17.80
C ILE A 60 -16.31 46.82 18.88
N SER A 61 -16.19 48.15 18.81
CA SER A 61 -16.71 49.06 19.85
C SER A 61 -17.98 49.81 19.45
N SER A 62 -18.47 49.67 18.23
CA SER A 62 -19.70 50.30 17.75
C SER A 62 -20.44 49.45 16.70
N GLN A 63 -21.75 49.68 16.55
CA GLN A 63 -22.55 49.04 15.49
C GLN A 63 -22.07 49.45 14.10
N GLU A 64 -21.64 50.70 13.91
CA GLU A 64 -21.10 51.17 12.63
C GLU A 64 -19.82 50.41 12.23
N MET A 65 -18.95 50.08 13.20
CA MET A 65 -17.78 49.24 12.97
C MET A 65 -18.17 47.80 12.66
N HIS A 66 -19.16 47.25 13.36
CA HIS A 66 -19.70 45.93 13.05
C HIS A 66 -20.16 45.85 11.59
N ASP A 67 -21.02 46.79 11.16
CA ASP A 67 -21.62 46.77 9.82
C ASP A 67 -20.57 46.98 8.71
N ALA A 68 -19.53 47.78 8.96
CA ALA A 68 -18.41 47.95 8.04
C ALA A 68 -17.57 46.67 7.89
N VAL A 69 -17.26 46.00 9.01
CA VAL A 69 -16.51 44.73 9.02
C VAL A 69 -17.32 43.60 8.38
N GLU A 70 -18.62 43.51 8.68
CA GLU A 70 -19.54 42.52 8.08
C GLU A 70 -19.62 42.72 6.56
N LYS A 71 -19.74 43.95 6.08
CA LYS A 71 -19.74 44.24 4.64
C LYS A 71 -18.43 43.84 3.96
N LEU A 72 -17.28 44.14 4.57
CA LEU A 72 -15.98 43.75 4.03
C LEU A 72 -15.82 42.22 3.99
N TYR A 73 -16.28 41.54 5.04
CA TYR A 73 -16.33 40.08 5.11
C TYR A 73 -17.14 39.49 3.94
N ASP A 74 -18.34 40.00 3.69
CA ASP A 74 -19.22 39.51 2.63
C ASP A 74 -18.62 39.73 1.23
N VAL A 75 -18.05 40.91 0.98
CA VAL A 75 -17.44 41.22 -0.32
C VAL A 75 -16.20 40.36 -0.58
N LEU A 76 -15.37 40.12 0.43
CA LEU A 76 -14.21 39.22 0.33
C LEU A 76 -14.64 37.77 0.08
N HIS A 77 -15.69 37.30 0.78
CA HIS A 77 -16.27 35.98 0.56
C HIS A 77 -16.80 35.80 -0.86
N ASP A 78 -17.52 36.79 -1.39
CA ASP A 78 -18.04 36.74 -2.74
C ASP A 78 -16.95 36.82 -3.81
N ALA A 79 -15.88 37.60 -3.58
CA ALA A 79 -14.70 37.61 -4.44
C ALA A 79 -14.04 36.21 -4.48
N GLY A 80 -13.93 35.55 -3.33
CA GLY A 80 -13.46 34.15 -3.24
C GLY A 80 -14.31 33.17 -4.05
N LYS A 81 -15.65 33.28 -4.00
CA LYS A 81 -16.55 32.44 -4.82
C LYS A 81 -16.36 32.68 -6.32
N ARG A 82 -16.18 33.94 -6.74
CA ARG A 82 -15.92 34.28 -8.15
C ARG A 82 -14.59 33.69 -8.62
N ALA A 83 -13.54 33.78 -7.82
CA ALA A 83 -12.24 33.18 -8.11
C ALA A 83 -12.34 31.65 -8.30
N ASP A 84 -13.07 30.94 -7.42
CA ASP A 84 -13.26 29.49 -7.57
C ASP A 84 -14.07 29.15 -8.83
N THR A 85 -15.09 29.94 -9.16
CA THR A 85 -15.87 29.77 -10.40
C THR A 85 -15.00 29.88 -11.65
N LEU A 86 -14.10 30.88 -11.69
CA LEU A 86 -13.14 31.05 -12.77
C LEU A 86 -12.18 29.86 -12.85
N ARG A 87 -11.61 29.43 -11.71
CA ARG A 87 -10.73 28.27 -11.63
C ARG A 87 -11.40 26.99 -12.16
N VAL A 88 -12.64 26.74 -11.78
CA VAL A 88 -13.41 25.58 -12.25
C VAL A 88 -13.66 25.67 -13.76
N ALA A 89 -14.01 26.85 -14.27
CA ALA A 89 -14.23 27.07 -15.70
C ALA A 89 -12.95 26.83 -16.53
N GLU A 90 -11.81 27.34 -16.07
CA GLU A 90 -10.51 27.14 -16.72
C GLU A 90 -10.05 25.67 -16.67
N LYS A 91 -10.30 24.99 -15.55
CA LYS A 91 -9.92 23.58 -15.36
C LYS A 91 -10.80 22.62 -16.16
N LYS A 92 -12.08 22.94 -16.34
CA LYS A 92 -13.09 22.07 -16.99
C LYS A 92 -12.63 21.42 -18.31
N PRO A 93 -12.08 22.14 -19.31
CA PRO A 93 -11.64 21.51 -20.55
C PRO A 93 -10.46 20.53 -20.36
N LEU A 94 -9.64 20.72 -19.32
CA LEU A 94 -8.58 19.77 -18.98
C LEU A 94 -9.16 18.54 -18.28
N ASP A 95 -10.08 18.73 -17.34
CA ASP A 95 -10.78 17.64 -16.67
C ASP A 95 -11.56 16.78 -17.66
N ASP A 96 -12.22 17.38 -18.66
CA ASP A 96 -12.93 16.65 -19.72
C ASP A 96 -11.98 15.80 -20.57
N LYS A 97 -10.78 16.32 -20.91
CA LYS A 97 -9.75 15.56 -21.63
C LYS A 97 -9.21 14.41 -20.78
N ILE A 98 -8.95 14.66 -19.50
CA ILE A 98 -8.51 13.63 -18.56
C ILE A 98 -9.59 12.55 -18.44
N ALA A 99 -10.86 12.93 -18.30
CA ALA A 99 -11.99 12.01 -18.21
C ALA A 99 -12.11 11.15 -19.48
N ALA A 100 -11.94 11.73 -20.67
CA ALA A 100 -11.95 10.98 -21.93
C ALA A 100 -10.81 9.94 -22.00
N ILE A 101 -9.60 10.31 -21.59
CA ILE A 101 -8.46 9.38 -21.51
C ILE A 101 -8.76 8.26 -20.52
N GLN A 102 -9.21 8.60 -19.31
CA GLN A 102 -9.55 7.63 -18.28
C GLN A 102 -10.66 6.68 -18.77
N ALA A 103 -11.69 7.18 -19.43
CA ALA A 103 -12.76 6.36 -19.99
C ALA A 103 -12.25 5.35 -21.04
N ALA A 104 -11.26 5.72 -21.87
CA ALA A 104 -10.67 4.82 -22.84
C ALA A 104 -9.83 3.70 -22.19
N TYR A 105 -9.07 4.01 -21.13
CA TYR A 105 -8.16 3.06 -20.49
C TYR A 105 -8.80 2.23 -19.38
N ASN A 106 -9.82 2.76 -18.68
CA ASN A 106 -10.46 2.09 -17.55
C ASN A 106 -10.95 0.67 -17.88
N PRO A 107 -11.65 0.41 -19.01
CA PRO A 107 -12.06 -0.95 -19.38
C PRO A 107 -10.90 -1.95 -19.53
N LEU A 108 -9.67 -1.46 -19.75
CA LEU A 108 -8.49 -2.30 -19.95
C LEU A 108 -7.71 -2.51 -18.65
N ILE A 109 -7.42 -1.44 -17.91
CA ILE A 109 -6.43 -1.44 -16.83
C ILE A 109 -6.98 -1.01 -15.46
N GLN A 110 -8.25 -0.63 -15.35
CA GLN A 110 -8.82 -0.26 -14.05
C GLN A 110 -8.69 -1.45 -13.08
N ALA A 111 -8.23 -1.19 -11.87
CA ALA A 111 -8.15 -2.21 -10.84
C ALA A 111 -9.51 -2.88 -10.62
N LYS A 112 -9.54 -4.21 -10.44
CA LYS A 112 -10.71 -5.06 -10.17
C LYS A 112 -11.74 -5.18 -11.29
N ARG A 113 -11.70 -4.34 -12.34
CA ARG A 113 -12.72 -4.29 -13.40
C ARG A 113 -12.14 -4.36 -14.81
N GLY A 114 -10.92 -3.88 -14.99
CA GLY A 114 -10.22 -3.90 -16.26
C GLY A 114 -9.88 -5.31 -16.70
N LYS A 115 -9.88 -5.54 -18.01
CA LYS A 115 -9.54 -6.84 -18.63
C LYS A 115 -8.22 -7.42 -18.13
N VAL A 116 -7.20 -6.60 -17.90
CA VAL A 116 -5.89 -7.05 -17.43
C VAL A 116 -5.96 -7.64 -16.02
N ASP A 117 -6.64 -6.97 -15.10
CA ASP A 117 -6.72 -7.42 -13.71
C ASP A 117 -7.58 -8.67 -13.59
N LEU A 118 -8.72 -8.72 -14.29
CA LEU A 118 -9.58 -9.90 -14.37
C LEU A 118 -8.81 -11.09 -14.95
N GLY A 119 -8.12 -10.90 -16.08
CA GLY A 119 -7.32 -11.95 -16.71
C GLY A 119 -6.19 -12.45 -15.80
N LYS A 120 -5.45 -11.54 -15.15
CA LYS A 120 -4.40 -11.90 -14.19
C LYS A 120 -4.94 -12.63 -12.98
N SER A 121 -6.09 -12.22 -12.46
CA SER A 121 -6.74 -12.88 -11.32
C SER A 121 -7.10 -14.32 -11.64
N GLU A 122 -7.78 -14.58 -12.76
CA GLU A 122 -8.18 -15.94 -13.15
C GLU A 122 -6.99 -16.82 -13.50
N LEU A 123 -6.01 -16.30 -14.26
CA LEU A 123 -4.75 -17.01 -14.53
C LEU A 123 -3.98 -17.28 -13.24
N GLY A 124 -3.99 -16.33 -12.30
CA GLY A 124 -3.37 -16.46 -10.99
C GLY A 124 -3.94 -17.63 -10.19
N LYS A 125 -5.25 -17.87 -10.25
CA LYS A 125 -5.90 -19.04 -9.61
C LYS A 125 -5.41 -20.35 -10.20
N LEU A 126 -5.34 -20.46 -11.54
CA LEU A 126 -4.83 -21.65 -12.22
C LEU A 126 -3.36 -21.91 -11.87
N LEU A 127 -2.54 -20.86 -11.91
CA LEU A 127 -1.13 -20.93 -11.54
C LEU A 127 -0.94 -21.30 -10.07
N ALA A 128 -1.80 -20.83 -9.17
CA ALA A 128 -1.72 -21.16 -7.74
C ALA A 128 -1.93 -22.66 -7.50
N VAL A 129 -2.90 -23.29 -8.17
CA VAL A 129 -3.13 -24.74 -8.08
C VAL A 129 -1.90 -25.51 -8.57
N TRP A 130 -1.35 -25.13 -9.72
CA TRP A 130 -0.14 -25.76 -10.26
C TRP A 130 1.08 -25.58 -9.36
N ARG A 131 1.34 -24.35 -8.89
CA ARG A 131 2.46 -24.05 -7.98
C ARG A 131 2.34 -24.81 -6.67
N LYS A 132 1.12 -24.96 -6.14
CA LYS A 132 0.87 -25.78 -4.95
C LYS A 132 1.19 -27.26 -5.21
N LYS A 133 0.72 -27.82 -6.33
CA LYS A 133 1.05 -29.21 -6.71
C LYS A 133 2.57 -29.42 -6.78
N VAL A 134 3.29 -28.53 -7.46
CA VAL A 134 4.76 -28.60 -7.55
C VAL A 134 5.43 -28.43 -6.17
N ALA A 135 4.89 -27.58 -5.30
CA ALA A 135 5.37 -27.43 -3.93
C ALA A 135 5.18 -28.72 -3.12
N ASP A 136 4.01 -29.33 -3.21
CA ASP A 136 3.66 -30.58 -2.51
C ASP A 136 4.53 -31.74 -3.01
N GLU A 137 4.75 -31.86 -4.33
CA GLU A 137 5.67 -32.85 -4.92
C GLU A 137 7.11 -32.67 -4.42
N LYS A 138 7.64 -31.44 -4.45
CA LYS A 138 8.99 -31.16 -3.96
C LYS A 138 9.12 -31.35 -2.45
N ALA A 139 8.08 -31.05 -1.68
CA ALA A 139 8.05 -31.28 -0.24
C ALA A 139 8.07 -32.78 0.07
N ALA A 140 7.34 -33.60 -0.68
CA ALA A 140 7.38 -35.06 -0.56
C ALA A 140 8.76 -35.63 -0.90
N GLU A 141 9.39 -35.16 -1.98
CA GLU A 141 10.76 -35.53 -2.33
C GLU A 141 11.78 -35.09 -1.27
N ALA A 142 11.63 -33.88 -0.72
CA ALA A 142 12.48 -33.39 0.35
C ALA A 142 12.32 -34.21 1.63
N ALA A 143 11.09 -34.59 1.98
CA ALA A 143 10.80 -35.45 3.12
C ALA A 143 11.39 -36.86 2.94
N ALA A 144 11.29 -37.45 1.75
CA ALA A 144 11.89 -38.74 1.45
C ALA A 144 13.42 -38.70 1.59
N LYS A 145 14.08 -37.70 1.00
CA LYS A 145 15.54 -37.51 1.10
C LYS A 145 15.99 -37.19 2.52
N ALA A 146 15.18 -36.48 3.30
CA ALA A 146 15.46 -36.20 4.70
C ALA A 146 15.37 -37.47 5.56
N ALA A 147 14.37 -38.31 5.32
CA ALA A 147 14.23 -39.61 6.00
C ALA A 147 15.40 -40.55 5.67
N GLU A 148 15.78 -40.63 4.40
CA GLU A 148 16.95 -41.42 3.95
C GLU A 148 18.26 -40.91 4.59
N ALA A 149 18.48 -39.58 4.58
CA ALA A 149 19.64 -38.99 5.21
C ALA A 149 19.68 -39.18 6.73
N ALA A 150 18.52 -39.16 7.40
CA ALA A 150 18.42 -39.42 8.83
C ALA A 150 18.73 -40.89 9.17
N ALA A 151 18.19 -41.83 8.41
CA ALA A 151 18.46 -43.26 8.58
C ALA A 151 19.95 -43.58 8.35
N ALA A 152 20.55 -43.06 7.26
CA ALA A 152 21.98 -43.24 6.98
C ALA A 152 22.87 -42.61 8.06
N ALA A 153 22.48 -41.46 8.63
CA ALA A 153 23.22 -40.83 9.72
C ALA A 153 23.15 -41.66 11.01
N GLN A 154 21.99 -42.24 11.34
CA GLN A 154 21.84 -43.13 12.49
C GLN A 154 22.68 -44.40 12.32
N ALA A 155 22.60 -45.05 11.15
CA ALA A 155 23.38 -46.24 10.85
C ALA A 155 24.89 -45.97 10.92
N ALA A 156 25.36 -44.85 10.36
CA ALA A 156 26.77 -44.46 10.44
C ALA A 156 27.21 -44.19 11.89
N GLN A 157 26.37 -43.55 12.72
CA GLN A 157 26.68 -43.34 14.14
C GLN A 157 26.75 -44.66 14.91
N GLU A 158 25.87 -45.61 14.62
CA GLU A 158 25.89 -46.94 15.23
C GLU A 158 27.12 -47.74 14.81
N ALA A 159 27.49 -47.72 13.53
CA ALA A 159 28.72 -48.36 13.03
C ALA A 159 29.99 -47.76 13.66
N ILE A 160 30.03 -46.44 13.86
CA ILE A 160 31.11 -45.75 14.57
C ILE A 160 31.21 -46.19 16.04
N ARG A 161 30.07 -46.38 16.70
CA ARG A 161 30.03 -46.88 18.09
C ARG A 161 30.45 -48.36 18.17
N ALA A 162 30.03 -49.17 17.21
CA ALA A 162 30.31 -50.61 17.16
C ALA A 162 31.75 -50.95 16.73
N SER A 163 32.42 -50.06 15.99
CA SER A 163 33.79 -50.25 15.50
C SER A 163 34.89 -49.97 16.53
N ALA A 164 34.54 -49.70 17.79
CA ALA A 164 35.51 -49.42 18.84
C ALA A 164 36.54 -50.56 18.99
N GLY A 165 37.82 -50.25 18.77
CA GLY A 165 38.92 -51.21 18.87
C GLY A 165 39.14 -52.12 17.65
N ASN A 166 38.39 -51.94 16.55
CA ASN A 166 38.58 -52.68 15.30
C ASN A 166 38.84 -51.73 14.11
N LEU A 167 40.06 -51.77 13.57
CA LEU A 167 40.50 -50.87 12.49
C LEU A 167 39.72 -51.10 11.18
N ALA A 168 39.45 -52.35 10.79
CA ALA A 168 38.71 -52.64 9.57
C ALA A 168 37.26 -52.14 9.67
N ALA A 169 36.58 -52.44 10.78
CA ALA A 169 35.23 -51.94 11.05
C ALA A 169 35.19 -50.40 11.15
N ARG A 170 36.30 -49.77 11.55
CA ARG A 170 36.40 -48.32 11.62
C ARG A 170 36.48 -47.67 10.25
N VAL A 171 37.21 -48.26 9.30
CA VAL A 171 37.28 -47.77 7.91
C VAL A 171 35.90 -47.81 7.27
N ASP A 172 35.19 -48.94 7.41
CA ASP A 172 33.83 -49.09 6.88
C ASP A 172 32.84 -48.07 7.51
N ALA A 173 32.98 -47.80 8.81
CA ALA A 173 32.15 -46.81 9.51
C ALA A 173 32.42 -45.36 9.06
N GLU A 174 33.67 -45.01 8.72
CA GLU A 174 34.01 -43.69 8.18
C GLU A 174 33.48 -43.52 6.74
N GLU A 175 33.49 -44.58 5.91
CA GLU A 175 32.87 -44.56 4.58
C GLU A 175 31.34 -44.34 4.67
N GLN A 176 30.68 -45.02 5.62
CA GLN A 176 29.26 -44.82 5.89
C GLN A 176 28.95 -43.40 6.36
N LEU A 177 29.82 -42.79 7.17
CA LEU A 177 29.68 -41.39 7.58
C LEU A 177 29.83 -40.43 6.39
N ALA A 178 30.80 -40.68 5.50
CA ALA A 178 30.97 -39.87 4.29
C ALA A 178 29.76 -39.98 3.34
N HIS A 179 29.17 -41.17 3.23
CA HIS A 179 27.94 -41.41 2.49
C HIS A 179 26.75 -40.66 3.12
N ALA A 180 26.56 -40.77 4.44
CA ALA A 180 25.52 -40.05 5.17
C ALA A 180 25.66 -38.52 5.03
N ALA A 181 26.89 -37.99 5.07
CA ALA A 181 27.15 -36.57 4.84
C ALA A 181 26.77 -36.11 3.43
N THR A 182 26.92 -36.97 2.42
CA THR A 182 26.49 -36.70 1.05
C THR A 182 24.97 -36.67 0.94
N LEU A 183 24.27 -37.63 1.55
CA LEU A 183 22.81 -37.66 1.60
C LEU A 183 22.24 -36.44 2.34
N GLN A 184 22.86 -36.00 3.43
CA GLN A 184 22.46 -34.76 4.11
C GLN A 184 22.59 -33.53 3.22
N LYS A 185 23.64 -33.43 2.41
CA LYS A 185 23.79 -32.33 1.43
C LYS A 185 22.68 -32.39 0.36
N GLN A 186 22.31 -33.58 -0.09
CA GLN A 186 21.22 -33.76 -1.05
C GLN A 186 19.85 -33.40 -0.45
N ALA A 187 19.58 -33.80 0.80
CA ALA A 187 18.38 -33.44 1.54
C ALA A 187 18.26 -31.91 1.69
N LYS A 188 19.34 -31.21 2.07
CA LYS A 188 19.36 -29.74 2.16
C LYS A 188 19.07 -29.05 0.82
N ARG A 189 19.57 -29.60 -0.29
CA ARG A 189 19.28 -29.06 -1.64
C ARG A 189 17.82 -29.26 -2.02
N ALA A 190 17.24 -30.42 -1.69
CA ALA A 190 15.85 -30.73 -1.94
C ALA A 190 14.91 -29.83 -1.12
N ASP A 191 15.22 -29.63 0.17
CA ASP A 191 14.49 -28.71 1.05
C ASP A 191 14.49 -27.27 0.52
N LYS A 192 15.66 -26.76 0.09
CA LYS A 192 15.75 -25.45 -0.55
C LYS A 192 14.90 -25.37 -1.83
N ALA A 193 14.86 -26.42 -2.63
CA ALA A 193 14.06 -26.46 -3.86
C ALA A 193 12.55 -26.50 -3.58
N ALA A 194 12.14 -27.06 -2.44
CA ALA A 194 10.76 -27.11 -1.97
C ALA A 194 10.29 -25.78 -1.36
N THR A 195 11.21 -24.96 -0.83
CA THR A 195 10.88 -23.73 -0.10
C THR A 195 11.14 -22.44 -0.87
N THR A 196 11.94 -22.47 -1.94
CA THR A 196 12.35 -21.26 -2.69
C THR A 196 11.95 -21.31 -4.16
N GLY A 197 11.68 -20.15 -4.76
CA GLY A 197 11.48 -20.01 -6.22
C GLY A 197 10.13 -20.51 -6.76
N LEU A 198 9.17 -20.84 -5.92
CA LEU A 198 7.86 -21.41 -6.34
C LEU A 198 6.78 -20.34 -6.59
N GLY A 199 7.07 -19.06 -6.38
CA GLY A 199 6.09 -17.98 -6.55
C GLY A 199 4.90 -18.09 -5.61
N LEU A 200 5.10 -18.72 -4.44
CA LEU A 200 4.16 -18.83 -3.33
C LEU A 200 4.64 -17.93 -2.19
N ARG A 201 3.69 -17.36 -1.44
CA ARG A 201 3.96 -16.55 -0.24
C ARG A 201 3.54 -17.33 1.00
N THR A 202 4.40 -17.37 2.01
CA THR A 202 4.03 -17.87 3.34
C THR A 202 3.22 -16.81 4.08
N VAL A 203 2.04 -17.19 4.56
CA VAL A 203 1.18 -16.34 5.40
C VAL A 203 1.01 -17.03 6.75
N TRP A 204 1.46 -16.36 7.80
CA TRP A 204 1.26 -16.80 9.19
C TRP A 204 -0.01 -16.14 9.70
N SER A 205 -0.95 -16.94 10.18
CA SER A 205 -2.19 -16.45 10.79
C SER A 205 -2.33 -17.06 12.19
N ALA A 206 -2.61 -16.22 13.17
CA ALA A 206 -2.98 -16.68 14.51
C ALA A 206 -4.46 -17.04 14.49
N LYS A 207 -4.79 -18.27 14.91
CA LYS A 207 -6.17 -18.69 15.15
C LYS A 207 -6.40 -18.66 16.64
N LEU A 208 -7.47 -18.00 17.08
CA LEU A 208 -7.89 -18.01 18.47
C LEU A 208 -8.35 -19.43 18.82
N VAL A 209 -7.73 -20.03 19.83
CA VAL A 209 -8.06 -21.38 20.32
C VAL A 209 -8.57 -21.32 21.76
N ASP A 210 -7.98 -20.44 22.56
CA ASP A 210 -8.34 -20.19 23.95
C ASP A 210 -8.53 -18.68 24.14
N GLU A 211 -9.75 -18.28 24.51
CA GLU A 211 -10.15 -16.89 24.66
C GLU A 211 -9.53 -16.26 25.91
N GLU A 212 -9.48 -16.98 27.02
CA GLU A 212 -8.97 -16.46 28.29
C GLU A 212 -7.47 -16.24 28.22
N ALA A 213 -6.73 -17.25 27.74
CA ALA A 213 -5.28 -17.15 27.57
C ALA A 213 -4.89 -16.04 26.57
N ALA A 214 -5.69 -15.85 25.52
CA ALA A 214 -5.46 -14.78 24.56
C ALA A 214 -5.73 -13.39 25.16
N MET A 215 -6.79 -13.23 25.97
CA MET A 215 -7.08 -11.96 26.64
C MET A 215 -6.05 -11.63 27.71
N GLU A 216 -5.56 -12.62 28.46
CA GLU A 216 -4.46 -12.42 29.40
C GLU A 216 -3.18 -11.97 28.68
N TRP A 217 -2.82 -12.63 27.57
CA TRP A 217 -1.69 -12.24 26.74
C TRP A 217 -1.84 -10.82 26.17
N CYS A 218 -3.03 -10.47 25.65
CA CYS A 218 -3.34 -9.14 25.13
C CYS A 218 -3.27 -8.09 26.26
N TRP A 219 -3.75 -8.41 27.46
CA TRP A 219 -3.70 -7.52 28.62
C TRP A 219 -2.27 -7.23 29.05
N ALA A 220 -1.40 -8.26 29.08
CA ALA A 220 0.01 -8.09 29.41
C ALA A 220 0.76 -7.28 28.34
N ARG A 221 0.42 -7.45 27.05
CA ARG A 221 1.12 -6.82 25.93
C ARG A 221 0.65 -5.41 25.60
N ALA A 222 -0.65 -5.17 25.61
CA ALA A 222 -1.28 -4.00 25.00
C ALA A 222 -2.48 -3.49 25.82
N LYS A 223 -2.31 -3.38 27.14
CA LYS A 223 -3.34 -2.91 28.07
C LYS A 223 -4.01 -1.59 27.65
N ALA A 224 -3.23 -0.61 27.18
CA ALA A 224 -3.76 0.70 26.83
C ALA A 224 -4.78 0.63 25.67
N GLU A 225 -4.56 -0.23 24.68
CA GLU A 225 -5.47 -0.41 23.55
C GLU A 225 -6.78 -1.06 23.99
N LEU A 226 -6.71 -2.08 24.86
CA LEU A 226 -7.88 -2.72 25.45
C LEU A 226 -8.71 -1.72 26.27
N LEU A 227 -8.07 -0.89 27.09
CA LEU A 227 -8.75 0.16 27.84
C LEU A 227 -9.35 1.24 26.94
N ALA A 228 -8.72 1.58 25.82
CA ALA A 228 -9.27 2.54 24.86
C ALA A 228 -10.55 2.01 24.19
N VAL A 229 -10.63 0.70 23.91
CA VAL A 229 -11.87 0.07 23.43
C VAL A 229 -12.94 0.11 24.52
N ALA A 230 -12.57 -0.19 25.78
CA ALA A 230 -13.50 -0.12 26.90
C ALA A 230 -14.06 1.31 27.10
N GLN A 231 -13.19 2.34 27.03
CA GLN A 231 -13.61 3.74 27.15
C GLN A 231 -14.58 4.15 26.03
N ARG A 232 -14.30 3.77 24.78
CA ARG A 232 -15.18 4.08 23.64
C ARG A 232 -16.57 3.48 23.83
N ASN A 233 -16.64 2.22 24.25
CA ASN A 233 -17.91 1.54 24.50
C ASN A 233 -18.67 2.21 25.67
N ALA A 234 -17.95 2.65 26.70
CA ALA A 234 -18.54 3.40 27.81
C ALA A 234 -19.09 4.76 27.35
N ASP A 235 -18.33 5.52 26.56
CA ASP A 235 -18.77 6.81 26.01
C ASP A 235 -20.00 6.67 25.09
N GLU A 236 -20.02 5.64 24.26
CA GLU A 236 -21.18 5.31 23.40
C GLU A 236 -22.43 5.02 24.24
N LEU A 237 -22.30 4.25 25.32
CA LEU A 237 -23.40 4.02 26.26
C LEU A 237 -23.86 5.33 26.94
N VAL A 238 -22.92 6.20 27.34
CA VAL A 238 -23.25 7.48 27.98
C VAL A 238 -23.96 8.44 27.02
N ARG A 239 -23.51 8.53 25.76
CA ARG A 239 -24.21 9.29 24.70
C ARG A 239 -25.60 8.73 24.43
N GLY A 240 -25.78 7.41 24.55
CA GLY A 240 -27.08 6.73 24.50
C GLY A 240 -28.00 7.03 25.69
N GLY A 241 -27.54 7.77 26.70
CA GLY A 241 -28.33 8.20 27.85
C GLY A 241 -28.03 7.45 29.16
N ALA A 242 -27.10 6.48 29.15
CA ALA A 242 -26.68 5.83 30.39
C ALA A 242 -25.93 6.82 31.28
N ARG A 243 -26.31 6.91 32.56
CA ARG A 243 -25.63 7.76 33.55
C ARG A 243 -24.84 6.96 34.58
N ALA A 244 -24.80 5.64 34.44
CA ALA A 244 -23.98 4.74 35.22
C ALA A 244 -23.42 3.65 34.30
N VAL A 245 -22.09 3.47 34.31
CA VAL A 245 -21.40 2.41 33.56
C VAL A 245 -20.40 1.73 34.51
N PRO A 246 -20.43 0.39 34.66
CA PRO A 246 -19.52 -0.31 35.57
C PRO A 246 -18.05 -0.02 35.26
N GLY A 247 -17.28 0.39 36.27
CA GLY A 247 -15.86 0.72 36.13
C GLY A 247 -15.57 2.12 35.57
N PHE A 248 -16.59 2.94 35.29
CA PHE A 248 -16.45 4.31 34.79
C PHE A 248 -17.25 5.31 35.65
N GLN A 249 -16.73 6.53 35.78
CA GLN A 249 -17.43 7.65 36.38
C GLN A 249 -17.98 8.56 35.27
N VAL A 250 -19.27 8.90 35.32
CA VAL A 250 -19.93 9.79 34.34
C VAL A 250 -20.00 11.21 34.92
N VAL A 251 -19.58 12.22 34.14
CA VAL A 251 -19.51 13.64 34.53
C VAL A 251 -20.28 14.49 33.49
N ASP A 252 -20.88 15.60 33.93
CA ASP A 252 -21.65 16.54 33.09
C ASP A 252 -20.96 17.93 33.08
N GLU A 253 -20.66 18.45 31.89
CA GLU A 253 -20.00 19.74 31.65
C GLU A 253 -20.68 20.45 30.45
N LYS A 254 -20.96 21.74 30.58
CA LYS A 254 -21.60 22.55 29.52
C LYS A 254 -20.55 23.38 28.77
N VAL A 255 -20.50 23.24 27.44
CA VAL A 255 -19.54 23.93 26.55
C VAL A 255 -20.30 24.74 25.49
N ALA A 256 -19.74 25.88 25.04
CA ALA A 256 -20.34 26.76 24.02
C ALA A 256 -20.54 26.03 22.68
N ALA A 257 -21.64 26.37 21.98
CA ALA A 257 -22.09 25.71 20.75
C ALA A 257 -21.33 26.17 19.51
#